data_AF-A0A959T505-F1
#
_entry.id   AF-A0A959T505-F1
#
_cell.length_a   1.000
_cell.length_b   1.000
_cell.length_c   1.000
_cell.angle_alpha   90.00
_cell.angle_beta   90.00
_cell.angle_gamma   90.00
#
_symmetry.space_group_name_H-M   'P 1'
#
loop_
_entity.id
_entity.type
_entity.pdbx_description
1 polymer ?
#
loop_
_entity_poly.entity_id
_entity_poly.type
_entity_poly.pdbx_seq_one_letter_code
_entity_poly.pdbx_strand_id
1 'polypeptide(L)'
;MTGFGRAEDVVGGRKVSVEVRSLNSRQLDLSLKLPALLRDRDAELRQVLGDRVVRGKCEVSVALEDLNAERRTTFDRELVRAYHAELKAIADELGATGSTDLLGHVLRLPDVMTTPRAEVGAQEWEVVKALVDEALQRFET
;
A
#
# COMPACT_ATOMS: atom_id res chain seq x y z
N MET A 1 -11.49 19.85 24.84
CA MET A 1 -10.89 18.56 25.21
C MET A 1 -9.84 18.25 24.17
N THR A 2 -8.60 17.98 24.57
CA THR A 2 -7.55 17.46 23.68
C THR A 2 -7.48 15.97 23.93
N GLY A 3 -7.79 15.16 22.93
CA GLY A 3 -7.73 13.70 23.04
C GLY A 3 -6.70 13.15 22.08
N PHE A 4 -6.09 12.03 22.46
CA PHE A 4 -5.11 11.31 21.68
C PHE A 4 -5.38 9.81 21.80
N GLY A 5 -5.44 9.12 20.67
CA GLY A 5 -5.58 7.68 20.60
C GLY A 5 -4.62 7.09 19.58
N ARG A 6 -4.00 5.96 19.89
CA ARG A 6 -3.11 5.23 18.97
C ARG A 6 -3.30 3.74 19.13
N ALA A 7 -3.38 3.03 18.01
CA ALA A 7 -3.41 1.57 17.94
C ALA A 7 -2.50 1.10 16.80
N GLU A 8 -1.89 -0.08 16.95
CA GLU A 8 -1.04 -0.67 15.92
C GLU A 8 -1.11 -2.20 15.97
N ASP A 9 -1.02 -2.84 14.81
CA ASP A 9 -0.99 -4.30 14.68
C ASP A 9 -0.22 -4.70 13.41
N VAL A 10 0.11 -5.99 13.28
CA VAL A 10 0.83 -6.56 12.15
C VAL A 10 -0.05 -7.59 11.45
N VAL A 11 -0.34 -7.35 10.16
CA VAL A 11 -1.13 -8.25 9.33
C VAL A 11 -0.43 -8.45 7.98
N GLY A 12 -0.37 -9.69 7.49
CA GLY A 12 0.23 -9.98 6.18
C GLY A 12 1.72 -9.64 6.05
N GLY A 13 2.44 -9.46 7.16
CA GLY A 13 3.83 -8.97 7.14
C GLY A 13 3.95 -7.45 6.93
N ARG A 14 2.86 -6.72 7.16
CA ARG A 14 2.78 -5.26 7.09
C ARG A 14 2.33 -4.74 8.46
N LYS A 15 3.08 -3.80 9.04
CA LYS A 15 2.67 -3.08 10.25
C LYS A 15 1.68 -1.99 9.86
N VAL A 16 0.53 -2.00 10.52
CA VAL A 16 -0.51 -0.99 10.41
C VAL A 16 -0.48 -0.16 11.68
N SER A 17 -0.49 1.16 11.55
CA SER A 17 -0.57 2.07 12.70
C SER A 17 -1.64 3.12 12.45
N VAL A 18 -2.55 3.28 13.39
CA VAL A 18 -3.61 4.27 13.36
C VAL A 18 -3.43 5.22 14.53
N GLU A 19 -3.50 6.50 14.24
CA GLU A 19 -3.35 7.56 15.23
C GLU A 19 -4.45 8.60 15.05
N VAL A 20 -5.10 8.95 16.15
CA VAL A 20 -6.20 9.91 16.25
C VAL A 20 -5.74 11.03 17.18
N ARG A 21 -5.78 12.27 16.68
CA ARG A 21 -5.46 13.48 17.44
C ARG A 21 -6.63 14.44 17.37
N SER A 22 -7.07 15.01 18.49
CA SER A 22 -8.03 16.11 18.46
C SER A 22 -7.51 17.36 19.12
N LEU A 23 -7.83 18.49 18.49
CA LEU A 23 -7.71 19.82 19.06
C LEU A 23 -9.10 20.39 19.34
N ASN A 24 -9.20 21.16 20.43
CA ASN A 24 -10.44 21.79 20.84
C ASN A 24 -10.88 22.83 19.78
N SER A 25 -11.91 22.51 19.01
CA SER A 25 -12.48 23.39 17.98
C SER A 25 -14.00 23.42 18.08
N ARG A 26 -14.61 24.52 17.65
CA ARG A 26 -16.07 24.75 17.69
C ARG A 26 -16.84 23.98 16.62
N GLN A 27 -16.19 23.64 15.51
CA GLN A 27 -16.78 22.91 14.39
C GLN A 27 -16.09 21.56 14.22
N LEU A 28 -16.81 20.57 13.70
CA LEU A 28 -16.23 19.29 13.31
C LEU A 28 -15.37 19.50 12.06
N ASP A 29 -14.07 19.24 12.18
CA ASP A 29 -13.12 19.29 11.07
C ASP A 29 -12.34 17.97 11.08
N LEU A 30 -12.73 17.04 10.20
CA LEU A 30 -12.13 15.72 10.09
C LEU A 30 -11.07 15.72 8.98
N SER A 31 -9.82 15.50 9.37
CA SER A 31 -8.69 15.33 8.47
C SER A 31 -8.24 13.87 8.46
N LEU A 32 -8.27 13.22 7.31
CA LEU A 32 -7.80 11.85 7.12
C LEU A 32 -6.53 11.84 6.28
N LYS A 33 -5.47 11.27 6.84
CA LYS A 33 -4.21 11.01 6.14
C LYS A 33 -4.08 9.52 5.90
N LEU A 34 -4.31 9.12 4.65
CA LEU A 34 -4.28 7.73 4.23
C LEU A 34 -3.10 7.47 3.26
N PRO A 35 -2.47 6.29 3.35
CA PRO A 35 -1.49 5.86 2.37
C PRO A 35 -2.19 5.59 1.03
N ALA A 36 -1.41 5.58 -0.07
CA ALA A 36 -1.94 5.42 -1.42
C ALA A 36 -2.80 4.15 -1.58
N LEU A 37 -2.44 3.09 -0.86
CA LEU A 37 -3.11 1.78 -0.86
C LEU A 37 -4.50 1.77 -0.22
N LEU A 38 -4.86 2.80 0.54
CA LEU A 38 -6.15 2.90 1.24
C LEU A 38 -7.01 4.07 0.73
N ARG A 39 -6.62 4.71 -0.38
CA ARG A 39 -7.36 5.88 -0.90
C ARG A 39 -8.78 5.54 -1.35
N ASP A 40 -8.99 4.33 -1.86
CA ASP A 40 -10.30 3.78 -2.21
C ASP A 40 -11.20 3.58 -0.98
N ARG A 41 -10.61 3.51 0.22
CA ARG A 41 -11.33 3.34 1.51
C ARG A 41 -11.59 4.63 2.27
N ASP A 42 -11.24 5.78 1.70
CA ASP A 42 -11.42 7.10 2.33
C ASP A 42 -12.89 7.38 2.71
N ALA A 43 -13.83 7.11 1.79
CA ALA A 43 -15.25 7.36 2.03
C ALA A 43 -15.81 6.49 3.17
N GLU A 44 -15.42 5.21 3.22
CA GLU A 44 -15.83 4.26 4.26
C GLU A 44 -15.32 4.71 5.63
N LEU A 45 -14.04 5.10 5.74
CA LEU A 45 -13.46 5.61 6.98
C LEU A 45 -14.10 6.92 7.45
N ARG A 46 -14.41 7.84 6.52
CA ARG A 46 -15.09 9.09 6.86
C ARG A 46 -16.47 8.85 7.49
N GLN A 47 -17.21 7.85 7.01
CA GLN A 47 -18.51 7.52 7.60
C GLN A 47 -18.34 7.02 9.04
N VAL A 48 -17.48 6.02 9.26
CA VAL A 48 -17.20 5.47 10.59
C VAL A 48 -16.75 6.56 11.58
N LEU A 49 -15.85 7.45 11.13
CA LEU A 49 -15.34 8.54 11.95
C LEU A 49 -16.36 9.64 12.21
N GLY A 50 -17.19 9.97 11.22
CA GLY A 50 -18.25 10.97 11.34
C GLY A 50 -19.35 10.57 12.33
N ASP A 51 -19.63 9.27 12.44
CA ASP A 51 -20.62 8.74 13.38
C ASP A 51 -20.13 8.80 14.84
N ARG A 52 -18.81 8.73 15.07
CA ARG A 52 -18.23 8.75 16.42
C ARG A 52 -17.76 10.13 16.87
N VAL A 53 -17.18 10.94 15.98
CA VAL A 53 -16.61 12.25 16.33
C VAL A 53 -17.61 13.37 15.98
N VAL A 54 -18.37 13.84 16.97
CA VAL A 54 -19.47 14.79 16.74
C VAL A 54 -19.04 16.26 16.83
N ARG A 55 -17.94 16.59 17.52
CA ARG A 55 -17.44 17.97 17.71
C ARG A 55 -15.92 18.03 17.86
N GLY A 56 -15.29 19.05 17.27
CA GLY A 56 -13.85 19.31 17.40
C GLY A 56 -13.07 19.08 16.11
N LYS A 57 -11.81 19.50 16.09
CA LYS A 57 -10.91 19.20 14.96
C LYS A 57 -10.26 17.86 15.24
N CYS A 58 -10.46 16.87 14.39
CA CYS A 58 -9.93 15.52 14.53
C CYS A 58 -9.06 15.17 13.34
N GLU A 59 -7.82 14.80 13.59
CA GLU A 59 -6.89 14.31 12.59
C GLU A 59 -6.66 12.82 12.82
N VAL A 60 -6.96 12.02 11.81
CA VAL A 60 -6.72 10.58 11.79
C VAL A 60 -5.66 10.29 10.75
N SER A 61 -4.59 9.62 11.17
CA SER A 61 -3.54 9.18 10.27
C SER A 61 -3.40 7.67 10.32
N VAL A 62 -3.34 7.05 9.14
CA VAL A 62 -3.06 5.63 8.97
C VAL A 62 -1.69 5.50 8.30
N ALA A 63 -0.83 4.66 8.86
CA ALA A 63 0.46 4.31 8.29
C ALA A 63 0.51 2.81 8.01
N LEU A 64 1.06 2.46 6.85
CA LEU A 64 1.35 1.09 6.44
C LEU A 64 2.85 0.96 6.20
N GLU A 65 3.48 0.02 6.89
CA GLU A 65 4.91 -0.27 6.79
C GLU A 65 5.11 -1.74 6.45
N ASP A 66 5.66 -2.04 5.28
CA ASP A 66 6.00 -3.42 4.90
C ASP A 66 7.19 -3.90 5.73
N LEU A 67 6.98 -4.86 6.64
CA LEU A 67 8.03 -5.44 7.47
C LEU A 67 8.90 -6.42 6.67
N ASN A 68 8.37 -6.95 5.57
CA ASN A 68 9.06 -7.84 4.64
C ASN A 68 9.57 -7.08 3.41
N ALA A 69 10.16 -5.89 3.60
CA ALA A 69 10.71 -5.04 2.53
C ALA A 69 11.90 -5.65 1.75
N GLU A 70 12.04 -6.98 1.72
CA GLU A 70 12.72 -7.64 0.62
C GLU A 70 11.94 -7.30 -0.65
N ARG A 71 12.46 -6.33 -1.38
CA ARG A 71 12.03 -5.95 -2.73
C ARG A 71 12.05 -7.20 -3.59
N ARG A 72 10.95 -7.95 -3.60
CA ARG A 72 10.69 -8.98 -4.60
C ARG A 72 10.33 -8.23 -5.86
N THR A 73 11.32 -7.60 -6.49
CA THR A 73 11.21 -7.29 -7.89
C THR A 73 11.07 -8.62 -8.59
N THR A 74 9.85 -8.92 -9.00
CA THR A 74 9.55 -10.12 -9.74
C THR A 74 9.80 -9.84 -11.21
N PHE A 75 10.04 -10.89 -11.97
CA PHE A 75 10.04 -10.79 -13.42
C PHE A 75 8.69 -11.25 -13.94
N ASP A 76 8.11 -10.50 -14.88
CA ASP A 76 7.03 -11.04 -15.69
C ASP A 76 7.61 -12.15 -16.57
N ARG A 77 7.41 -13.40 -16.15
CA ARG A 77 8.02 -14.57 -16.79
C ARG A 77 7.49 -14.80 -18.19
N GLU A 78 6.24 -14.44 -18.46
CA GLU A 78 5.63 -14.58 -19.78
C GLU A 78 6.25 -13.56 -20.72
N LEU A 79 6.36 -12.31 -20.29
CA LEU A 79 6.96 -11.23 -21.07
C LEU A 79 8.46 -11.47 -21.32
N VAL A 80 9.21 -11.91 -20.29
CA VAL A 80 10.63 -12.32 -20.45
C VAL A 80 10.77 -13.39 -21.51
N ARG A 81 9.91 -14.42 -21.48
CA ARG A 81 9.95 -15.53 -22.43
C ARG A 81 9.64 -15.05 -23.85
N ALA A 82 8.64 -14.17 -24.01
CA ALA A 82 8.27 -13.59 -25.29
C ALA A 82 9.43 -12.79 -25.90
N TYR A 83 10.01 -11.86 -25.14
CA TYR A 83 11.14 -11.06 -25.64
C TYR A 83 12.39 -11.90 -25.96
N HIS A 84 12.69 -12.90 -25.13
CA HIS A 84 13.81 -13.79 -25.39
C HIS A 84 13.62 -14.59 -26.69
N ALA A 85 12.41 -15.08 -26.95
CA ALA A 85 12.11 -15.84 -28.17
C ALA A 85 12.24 -14.98 -29.43
N GLU A 86 11.68 -13.76 -29.42
CA GLU A 86 11.76 -12.79 -30.53
C GLU A 86 13.21 -12.39 -30.82
N LEU A 87 13.97 -11.99 -29.79
CA LEU A 87 15.37 -11.59 -29.97
C LEU A 87 16.24 -12.73 -30.48
N LYS A 88 15.96 -13.97 -30.06
CA LYS A 88 16.65 -15.15 -30.57
C LYS A 88 16.36 -15.38 -32.06
N ALA A 89 15.10 -15.30 -32.47
CA ALA A 89 14.71 -15.47 -33.87
C ALA A 89 15.40 -14.42 -34.77
N ILE A 90 15.42 -13.16 -34.35
CA ILE A 90 16.11 -12.07 -35.05
C ILE A 90 17.63 -12.33 -35.11
N ALA A 91 18.24 -12.79 -34.01
CA ALA A 91 19.67 -13.09 -33.99
C ALA A 91 20.04 -14.23 -34.96
N ASP A 92 19.20 -15.27 -35.05
CA ASP A 92 19.38 -16.39 -35.96
C ASP A 92 19.25 -15.93 -37.42
N GLU A 93 18.29 -15.06 -37.76
CA GLU A 93 18.12 -14.47 -39.10
C GLU A 93 19.32 -13.60 -39.52
N LEU A 94 19.89 -12.86 -38.58
CA LEU A 94 21.02 -11.95 -38.82
C LEU A 94 22.38 -12.67 -38.82
N GLY A 95 22.42 -13.97 -38.53
CA GLY A 95 23.67 -14.71 -38.33
C GLY A 95 24.48 -14.23 -37.12
N ALA A 96 23.83 -13.55 -36.17
CA ALA A 96 24.42 -12.96 -34.98
C ALA A 96 24.44 -13.96 -33.81
N THR A 97 24.77 -15.23 -34.09
CA THR A 97 24.73 -16.36 -33.14
C THR A 97 25.89 -16.41 -32.16
N GLY A 98 26.61 -15.28 -31.98
CA GLY A 98 27.69 -15.16 -30.99
C GLY A 98 27.18 -15.26 -29.55
N SER A 99 28.10 -15.24 -28.58
CA SER A 99 27.82 -15.27 -27.13
C SER A 99 27.15 -13.98 -26.62
N THR A 100 26.08 -13.55 -27.27
CA THR A 100 25.28 -12.39 -26.88
C THR A 100 24.43 -12.79 -25.69
N ASP A 101 24.58 -12.09 -24.57
CA ASP A 101 23.75 -12.27 -23.39
C ASP A 101 22.32 -11.72 -23.63
N LEU A 102 21.54 -12.47 -24.42
CA LEU A 102 20.17 -12.12 -24.77
C LEU A 102 19.29 -11.95 -23.52
N LEU A 103 19.51 -12.77 -22.49
CA LEU A 103 18.78 -12.65 -21.24
C LEU A 103 19.09 -11.32 -20.55
N GLY A 104 20.37 -10.94 -20.46
CA GLY A 104 20.78 -9.64 -19.93
C GLY A 104 20.19 -8.44 -20.67
N HIS A 105 19.95 -8.57 -21.98
CA HIS A 105 19.24 -7.56 -22.76
C HIS A 105 17.73 -7.53 -22.47
N VAL A 106 17.09 -8.70 -22.39
CA VAL A 106 15.66 -8.81 -22.05
C VAL A 106 15.37 -8.19 -20.69
N LEU A 107 16.22 -8.42 -19.68
CA LEU A 107 16.03 -7.86 -18.33
C LEU A 107 16.09 -6.32 -18.28
N ARG A 108 16.61 -5.67 -19.33
CA ARG A 108 16.67 -4.20 -19.44
C ARG A 108 15.51 -3.62 -20.27
N LEU A 109 14.67 -4.47 -20.86
CA LEU A 109 13.49 -4.02 -21.59
C LEU A 109 12.44 -3.51 -20.60
N PRO A 110 11.63 -2.52 -21.01
CA PRO A 110 10.56 -1.99 -20.17
C PRO A 110 9.61 -3.11 -19.75
N ASP A 111 8.95 -2.92 -18.61
CA ASP A 111 7.88 -3.76 -18.08
C ASP A 111 8.27 -5.21 -17.68
N VAL A 112 9.50 -5.64 -17.97
CA VAL A 112 10.02 -6.95 -17.57
C VAL A 112 10.18 -7.08 -16.05
N MET A 113 10.55 -5.99 -15.39
CA MET A 113 10.63 -5.92 -13.93
C MET A 113 9.28 -5.47 -13.39
N THR A 114 8.57 -6.39 -12.75
CA THR A 114 7.32 -6.09 -12.07
C THR A 114 7.59 -5.81 -10.60
N THR A 115 7.11 -4.67 -10.13
CA THR A 115 6.87 -4.48 -8.70
C THR A 115 5.44 -4.94 -8.47
N PRO A 116 5.20 -5.99 -7.66
CA PRO A 116 3.85 -6.40 -7.33
C PRO A 116 3.09 -5.17 -6.83
N ARG A 117 1.94 -4.88 -7.43
CA ARG A 117 1.06 -3.84 -6.90
C ARG A 117 0.63 -4.32 -5.52
N ALA A 118 1.14 -3.68 -4.47
CA ALA A 118 0.65 -3.93 -3.14
C ALA A 118 -0.84 -3.59 -3.16
N GLU A 119 -1.68 -4.52 -2.76
CA GLU A 119 -3.11 -4.30 -2.52
C GLU A 119 -3.39 -4.64 -1.07
N VAL A 120 -4.41 -4.01 -0.50
CA VAL A 120 -4.89 -4.33 0.84
C VAL A 120 -6.01 -5.34 0.68
N GLY A 121 -5.74 -6.58 1.08
CA GLY A 121 -6.74 -7.64 1.03
C GLY A 121 -7.89 -7.40 2.01
N ALA A 122 -9.01 -8.12 1.83
CA ALA A 122 -10.18 -7.99 2.71
C ALA A 122 -9.85 -8.24 4.20
N GLN A 123 -8.99 -9.21 4.49
CA GLN A 123 -8.59 -9.52 5.87
C GLN A 123 -7.74 -8.39 6.50
N GLU A 124 -6.82 -7.80 5.74
CA GLU A 124 -6.04 -6.64 6.19
C GLU A 124 -6.95 -5.43 6.43
N TRP A 125 -7.99 -5.28 5.60
CA TRP A 125 -8.98 -4.22 5.77
C TRP A 125 -9.77 -4.34 7.07
N GLU A 126 -10.19 -5.54 7.44
CA GLU A 126 -10.88 -5.76 8.72
C GLU A 126 -9.98 -5.39 9.92
N VAL A 127 -8.68 -5.69 9.85
CA VAL A 127 -7.72 -5.29 10.89
C VAL A 127 -7.57 -3.77 10.96
N VAL A 128 -7.50 -3.08 9.81
CA VAL A 128 -7.45 -1.62 9.76
C VAL A 128 -8.68 -1.01 10.44
N LYS A 129 -9.88 -1.53 10.15
CA LYS A 129 -11.13 -1.05 10.79
C LYS A 129 -11.11 -1.27 12.30
N ALA A 130 -10.70 -2.45 12.75
CA ALA A 130 -10.57 -2.75 14.17
C ALA A 130 -9.59 -1.80 14.88
N LEU A 131 -8.45 -1.49 14.25
CA LEU A 131 -7.47 -0.53 14.76
C LEU A 131 -8.00 0.90 14.81
N VAL A 132 -8.82 1.31 13.85
CA VAL A 132 -9.50 2.61 13.87
C VAL A 132 -10.45 2.69 15.06
N ASP A 133 -11.27 1.65 15.27
CA ASP A 133 -12.18 1.59 16.41
C ASP A 133 -11.43 1.61 17.75
N GLU A 134 -10.32 0.87 17.86
CA GLU A 134 -9.49 0.85 19.07
C GLU A 134 -8.84 2.22 19.34
N ALA A 135 -8.31 2.87 18.30
CA ALA A 135 -7.72 4.19 18.44
C ALA A 135 -8.79 5.23 18.86
N LEU A 136 -10.03 5.10 18.38
CA LEU A 136 -11.15 5.94 18.81
C LEU A 136 -11.57 5.70 20.26
N GLN A 137 -11.61 4.44 20.72
CA GLN A 137 -11.90 4.14 22.13
C GLN A 137 -10.85 4.75 23.06
N ARG A 138 -9.57 4.65 22.70
CA ARG A 138 -8.46 5.26 23.45
C ARG A 138 -8.49 6.79 23.41
N PHE A 139 -9.10 7.37 22.37
CA PHE A 139 -9.31 8.81 22.25
C PHE A 139 -10.43 9.34 23.18
N GLU A 140 -11.46 8.53 23.42
CA GLU A 140 -12.61 8.88 24.27
C GLU A 140 -12.37 8.67 25.77
N THR A 141 -11.27 8.00 26.15
CA THR A 141 -10.88 7.72 27.54
C THR A 141 -9.95 8.79 28.09
#